data_AF-A0A369TLA0-F1
#
_entry.id   AF-A0A369TLA0-F1
#
_cell.length_a   1.000
_cell.length_b   1.000
_cell.length_c   1.000
_cell.angle_alpha   90.00
_cell.angle_beta   90.00
_cell.angle_gamma   90.00
#
_symmetry.space_group_name_H-M   'P 1'
#
loop_
_entity.id
_entity.type
_entity.pdbx_description
1 polymer ?
#
loop_
_entity_poly.entity_id
_entity_poly.type
_entity_poly.pdbx_seq_one_letter_code
_entity_poly.pdbx_strand_id
1 'polypeptide(L)'
;MTDGPTARLIAEAIDTSGKTQREIANEIGFERPNVVSMLKSGEMRMPVERIPAFSRATGIDPHLLTRAAMMEFCRRLGALWDVRHDPSLSRAQIYMKGLQPVVERFKRLCRSERRAYLEMLEQLMDIRDAALEAMFREAFGG
;
A
#
# COMPACT_ATOMS: atom_id res chain seq x y z
N MET A 1 19.68 -10.00 -11.34
CA MET A 1 18.27 -10.21 -10.92
C MET A 1 17.89 -9.04 -10.05
N THR A 2 16.98 -8.17 -10.50
CA THR A 2 16.42 -7.07 -9.70
C THR A 2 15.22 -7.58 -8.92
N ASP A 3 15.36 -7.69 -7.59
CA ASP A 3 14.52 -8.50 -6.71
C ASP A 3 13.19 -7.86 -6.25
N GLY A 4 12.80 -6.72 -6.83
CA GLY A 4 11.53 -6.09 -6.49
C GLY A 4 11.02 -5.13 -7.57
N PRO A 5 9.69 -4.88 -7.63
CA PRO A 5 9.10 -3.93 -8.57
C PRO A 5 9.67 -2.52 -8.40
N THR A 6 10.02 -2.12 -7.16
CA THR A 6 10.66 -0.83 -6.90
C THR A 6 12.07 -0.77 -7.48
N ALA A 7 12.88 -1.83 -7.29
CA ALA A 7 14.24 -1.89 -7.83
C ALA A 7 14.28 -1.83 -9.36
N ARG A 8 13.28 -2.42 -10.04
CA ARG A 8 13.14 -2.34 -11.50
C ARG A 8 12.87 -0.91 -11.97
N LEU A 9 11.95 -0.20 -11.32
CA LEU A 9 11.68 1.20 -11.62
C LEU A 9 12.91 2.09 -11.38
N ILE A 10 13.66 1.82 -10.32
CA ILE A 10 14.92 2.51 -10.04
C ILE A 10 15.95 2.23 -11.12
N ALA A 11 16.11 0.97 -11.53
CA ALA A 11 17.05 0.58 -12.58
C ALA A 11 16.71 1.27 -13.91
N GLU A 12 15.44 1.25 -14.31
CA GLU A 12 14.95 1.90 -15.52
C GLU A 12 15.13 3.43 -15.46
N ALA A 13 14.83 4.05 -14.32
CA ALA A 13 15.04 5.49 -14.13
C ALA A 13 16.52 5.88 -14.24
N ILE A 14 17.42 5.09 -13.65
CA ILE A 14 18.87 5.31 -13.77
C ILE A 14 19.29 5.19 -15.24
N ASP A 15 18.89 4.11 -15.91
CA ASP A 15 19.32 3.81 -17.28
C ASP A 15 18.76 4.82 -18.31
N THR A 16 17.57 5.36 -18.07
CA THR A 16 16.93 6.36 -18.94
C THR A 16 17.37 7.80 -18.64
N SER A 17 17.88 8.08 -17.44
CA SER A 17 18.30 9.43 -17.04
C SER A 17 19.50 9.98 -17.82
N GLY A 18 20.28 9.12 -18.48
CA GLY A 18 21.54 9.48 -19.13
C GLY A 18 22.67 9.86 -18.17
N LYS A 19 22.44 9.79 -16.86
CA LYS A 19 23.41 10.11 -15.81
C LYS A 19 24.11 8.85 -15.31
N THR A 20 25.36 9.00 -14.90
CA THR A 20 26.08 7.96 -14.18
C THR A 20 25.53 7.80 -12.76
N GLN A 21 25.66 6.61 -12.19
CA GLN A 21 25.26 6.35 -10.80
C GLN A 21 25.96 7.29 -9.79
N ARG A 22 27.19 7.75 -10.10
CA ARG A 22 27.95 8.69 -9.28
C ARG A 22 27.36 10.11 -9.30
N GLU A 23 26.93 10.59 -10.47
CA GLU A 23 26.23 11.88 -10.59
C GLU A 23 24.91 11.86 -9.82
N ILE A 24 24.14 10.79 -9.99
CA ILE A 24 22.88 10.58 -9.27
C ILE A 24 23.13 10.56 -7.75
N ALA A 25 24.15 9.83 -7.27
CA ALA A 25 24.51 9.74 -5.85
C ALA A 25 24.85 11.12 -5.24
N ASN A 26 25.57 11.96 -5.99
CA ASN A 26 25.93 13.30 -5.56
C ASN A 26 24.70 14.21 -5.46
N GLU A 27 23.79 14.15 -6.44
CA GLU A 27 22.59 14.99 -6.47
C GLU A 27 21.58 14.64 -5.36
N ILE A 28 21.47 13.36 -5.01
CA ILE A 28 20.56 12.89 -3.95
C ILE A 28 21.15 12.98 -2.54
N GLY A 29 22.46 13.30 -2.44
CA GLY A 29 23.16 13.52 -1.19
C GLY A 29 23.35 12.25 -0.35
N PHE A 30 23.66 11.11 -1.00
CA PHE A 30 24.10 9.93 -0.27
C PHE A 30 25.60 10.00 0.00
N GLU A 31 26.00 9.85 1.27
CA GLU A 31 27.41 9.87 1.69
C GLU A 31 28.21 8.70 1.11
N ARG A 32 27.54 7.56 0.86
CA ARG A 32 28.18 6.33 0.40
C ARG A 32 28.01 6.15 -1.12
N PRO A 33 29.11 5.98 -1.88
CA PRO A 33 29.05 5.88 -3.34
C PRO A 33 28.26 4.67 -3.86
N ASN A 34 28.15 3.60 -3.08
CA ASN A 34 27.51 2.34 -3.48
C ASN A 34 25.99 2.31 -3.23
N VAL A 35 25.39 3.38 -2.70
CA VAL A 35 23.95 3.38 -2.40
C VAL A 35 23.13 3.23 -3.67
N VAL A 36 23.49 3.92 -4.75
CA VAL A 36 22.75 3.84 -6.02
C VAL A 36 22.81 2.44 -6.62
N SER A 37 23.95 1.75 -6.52
CA SER A 37 24.06 0.36 -6.99
C SER A 37 23.22 -0.59 -6.14
N MET A 38 23.22 -0.43 -4.81
CA MET A 38 22.38 -1.24 -3.91
C MET A 38 20.88 -0.99 -4.11
N LEU A 39 20.49 0.26 -4.40
CA LEU A 39 19.12 0.60 -4.78
C LEU A 39 18.73 -0.03 -6.13
N LYS A 40 19.66 0.00 -7.11
CA LYS A 40 19.48 -0.59 -8.43
C LYS A 40 19.35 -2.11 -8.36
N SER A 41 20.14 -2.80 -7.53
CA SER A 41 20.06 -4.27 -7.35
C SER A 41 18.88 -4.70 -6.48
N GLY A 42 18.40 -3.83 -5.59
CA GLY A 42 17.34 -4.11 -4.62
C GLY A 42 17.88 -4.59 -3.27
N GLU A 43 19.19 -4.64 -3.06
CA GLU A 43 19.83 -4.92 -1.77
C GLU A 43 19.46 -3.86 -0.72
N MET A 44 19.30 -2.62 -1.15
CA MET A 44 18.81 -1.52 -0.32
C MET A 44 17.46 -1.03 -0.88
N ARG A 45 16.55 -0.67 0.02
CA ARG A 45 15.27 -0.09 -0.36
C ARG A 45 15.38 1.41 -0.51
N MET A 46 14.57 1.97 -1.41
CA MET A 46 14.39 3.41 -1.53
C MET A 46 13.79 3.98 -0.23
N PRO A 47 14.51 4.88 0.48
CA PRO A 47 13.92 5.64 1.58
C PRO A 47 12.89 6.62 1.02
N VAL A 48 11.70 6.67 1.62
CA VAL A 48 10.57 7.46 1.10
C VAL A 48 10.92 8.96 1.05
N GLU A 49 11.69 9.42 2.03
CA GLU A 49 12.15 10.81 2.16
C GLU A 49 13.11 11.22 1.03
N ARG A 50 13.75 10.24 0.38
CA ARG A 50 14.72 10.46 -0.69
C ARG A 50 14.10 10.40 -2.08
N ILE A 51 12.85 9.95 -2.21
CA ILE A 51 12.13 9.86 -3.49
C ILE A 51 12.08 11.21 -4.23
N PRO A 52 11.78 12.35 -3.58
CA PRO A 52 11.74 13.64 -4.29
C PRO A 52 13.11 14.03 -4.87
N ALA A 53 14.20 13.75 -4.15
CA ALA A 53 15.55 14.03 -4.63
C ALA A 53 15.92 13.10 -5.80
N PHE A 54 15.62 11.81 -5.67
CA PHE A 54 15.87 10.82 -6.72
C PHE A 54 15.06 11.11 -7.99
N SER A 55 13.81 11.54 -7.85
CA SER A 55 12.95 11.98 -8.94
C SER A 55 13.53 13.19 -9.67
N ARG A 56 14.01 14.20 -8.95
CA ARG A 56 14.71 15.35 -9.59
C ARG A 56 15.99 14.92 -10.31
N ALA A 57 16.74 13.98 -9.75
CA ALA A 57 17.98 13.52 -10.33
C ALA A 57 17.78 12.68 -11.60
N THR A 58 16.72 11.85 -11.66
CA THR A 58 16.53 10.85 -12.73
C THR A 58 15.37 11.13 -13.67
N GLY A 59 14.45 12.04 -13.31
CA GLY A 59 13.26 12.38 -14.09
C GLY A 59 12.06 11.44 -13.88
N ILE A 60 12.17 10.40 -13.05
CA ILE A 60 11.04 9.50 -12.75
C ILE A 60 9.92 10.24 -12.01
N ASP A 61 8.67 9.92 -12.33
CA ASP A 61 7.49 10.41 -11.59
C ASP A 61 7.58 9.98 -10.09
N PRO A 62 7.62 10.93 -9.15
CA PRO A 62 7.71 10.63 -7.73
C PRO A 62 6.48 9.88 -7.21
N HIS A 63 5.29 10.07 -7.80
CA HIS A 63 4.07 9.35 -7.40
C HIS A 63 4.15 7.87 -7.74
N LEU A 64 4.61 7.55 -8.96
CA LEU A 64 4.85 6.18 -9.40
C LEU A 64 5.84 5.46 -8.47
N LEU A 65 6.99 6.08 -8.21
CA LEU A 65 8.03 5.49 -7.37
C LEU A 65 7.58 5.32 -5.91
N THR A 66 6.88 6.33 -5.36
CA THR A 66 6.31 6.26 -4.00
C THR A 66 5.30 5.13 -3.88
N ARG A 67 4.40 4.98 -4.85
CA ARG A 67 3.41 3.92 -4.87
C ARG A 67 4.07 2.54 -4.86
N ALA A 68 5.08 2.33 -5.71
CA ALA A 68 5.80 1.06 -5.77
C ALA A 68 6.51 0.73 -4.44
N ALA A 69 7.28 1.68 -3.90
CA ALA A 69 8.00 1.52 -2.65
C ALA A 69 7.06 1.21 -1.47
N MET A 70 5.93 1.92 -1.39
CA MET A 70 4.95 1.72 -0.32
C MET A 70 4.23 0.38 -0.44
N MET A 71 3.81 -0.03 -1.65
CA MET A 71 3.18 -1.34 -1.85
C MET A 71 4.12 -2.48 -1.45
N GLU A 72 5.40 -2.38 -1.78
CA GLU A 72 6.41 -3.37 -1.41
C GLU A 72 6.66 -3.40 0.10
N PHE A 73 6.68 -2.23 0.75
CA PHE A 73 6.73 -2.11 2.20
C PHE A 73 5.51 -2.76 2.87
N CYS A 74 4.29 -2.44 2.43
CA CYS A 74 3.05 -3.00 2.94
C CYS A 74 2.95 -4.51 2.74
N ARG A 75 3.35 -5.04 1.57
CA ARG A 75 3.36 -6.49 1.31
C ARG A 75 4.24 -7.22 2.32
N ARG A 76 5.42 -6.66 2.63
CA ARG A 76 6.30 -7.22 3.65
C ARG A 76 5.73 -7.07 5.05
N LEU A 77 5.13 -5.92 5.38
CA LEU A 77 4.45 -5.76 6.66
C LEU A 77 3.31 -6.77 6.81
N GLY A 78 2.60 -7.13 5.74
CA GLY A 78 1.58 -8.18 5.76
C GLY A 78 2.10 -9.54 6.24
N ALA A 79 3.38 -9.87 5.99
CA ALA A 79 4.01 -11.07 6.53
C ALA A 79 4.37 -10.96 8.03
N LEU A 80 4.63 -9.74 8.52
CA LEU A 80 4.80 -9.44 9.94
C LEU A 80 3.44 -9.35 10.67
N TRP A 81 2.40 -9.00 9.92
CA TRP A 81 1.02 -8.78 10.34
C TRP A 81 0.11 -9.95 9.94
N ASP A 82 0.62 -11.19 9.94
CA ASP A 82 -0.25 -12.37 9.94
C ASP A 82 -0.96 -12.48 11.32
N VAL A 83 -1.82 -11.51 11.56
CA VAL A 83 -2.65 -11.25 12.73
C VAL A 83 -3.87 -12.16 12.73
N ARG A 84 -3.83 -13.26 11.97
CA ARG A 84 -4.90 -14.26 12.03
C ARG A 84 -5.13 -14.81 13.44
N HIS A 85 -4.20 -14.61 14.39
CA HIS A 85 -4.36 -15.04 15.78
C HIS A 85 -3.74 -14.09 16.82
N ASP A 86 -3.92 -12.77 16.71
CA ASP A 86 -3.68 -11.88 17.88
C ASP A 86 -5.03 -11.42 18.47
N PRO A 87 -5.48 -12.01 19.60
CA PRO A 87 -6.72 -11.61 20.28
C PRO A 87 -6.72 -10.16 20.76
N SER A 88 -5.53 -9.56 20.96
CA SER A 88 -5.40 -8.15 21.36
C SER A 88 -5.72 -7.18 20.22
N LEU A 89 -5.61 -7.65 18.97
CA LEU A 89 -6.00 -6.95 17.75
C LEU A 89 -7.46 -7.20 17.33
N SER A 90 -8.25 -7.94 18.12
CA SER A 90 -9.74 -7.87 18.03
C SER A 90 -10.27 -6.44 18.27
N ARG A 91 -9.39 -5.55 18.76
CA ARG A 91 -9.59 -4.11 18.89
C ARG A 91 -8.92 -3.28 17.81
N ALA A 92 -8.51 -3.87 16.69
CA ALA A 92 -8.06 -3.14 15.52
C ALA A 92 -9.23 -2.31 15.01
N GLN A 93 -9.30 -1.06 15.50
CA GLN A 93 -10.20 -0.05 15.00
C GLN A 93 -10.02 -0.01 13.49
N ILE A 94 -11.08 -0.37 12.77
CA ILE A 94 -11.17 -0.07 11.36
C ILE A 94 -11.12 1.46 11.25
N TYR A 95 -9.92 2.02 11.10
CA TYR A 95 -9.73 3.43 10.79
C TYR A 95 -10.04 3.62 9.30
N MET A 96 -11.28 3.30 8.92
CA MET A 96 -11.86 3.80 7.69
C MET A 96 -11.74 5.31 7.78
N LYS A 97 -10.85 5.92 6.99
CA LYS A 97 -11.05 7.32 6.56
C LYS A 97 -12.30 7.34 5.66
N GLY A 98 -13.43 7.02 6.26
CA GLY A 98 -14.73 7.09 5.63
C GLY A 98 -15.15 8.55 5.58
N LEU A 99 -15.83 8.92 4.50
CA LEU A 99 -16.68 10.10 4.48
C LEU A 99 -17.47 10.12 5.80
N GLN A 100 -17.15 11.07 6.68
CA GLN A 100 -17.72 11.17 8.03
C GLN A 100 -19.25 10.99 8.09
N PRO A 101 -20.03 11.44 7.07
CA PRO A 101 -21.46 11.16 7.01
C PRO A 101 -21.85 9.67 7.02
N VAL A 102 -21.06 8.81 6.36
CA VAL A 102 -21.32 7.35 6.30
C VAL A 102 -21.05 6.71 7.65
N VAL A 103 -19.96 7.12 8.30
CA VAL A 103 -19.59 6.65 9.64
C VAL A 103 -20.68 7.04 10.65
N GLU A 104 -21.18 8.27 10.60
CA GLU A 104 -22.27 8.72 11.48
C GLU A 104 -23.61 8.04 11.19
N ARG A 105 -23.91 7.74 9.91
CA ARG A 105 -25.07 6.92 9.55
C ARG A 105 -24.95 5.51 10.15
N PHE A 106 -23.79 4.88 10.03
CA PHE A 106 -23.55 3.54 10.58
C PHE A 106 -23.66 3.51 12.11
N LYS A 107 -23.07 4.49 12.81
CA LYS A 107 -23.21 4.62 14.27
C LYS A 107 -24.68 4.75 14.69
N ARG A 108 -25.48 5.54 13.96
CA ARG A 108 -26.92 5.68 14.23
C ARG A 108 -27.66 4.35 14.08
N LEU A 109 -27.35 3.59 13.03
CA LEU A 109 -27.95 2.27 12.79
C LEU A 109 -27.63 1.29 13.93
N CYS A 110 -26.37 1.24 14.35
CA CYS A 110 -25.96 0.36 15.46
C CYS A 110 -26.68 0.73 16.77
N ARG A 111 -26.86 2.04 17.04
CA ARG A 111 -27.59 2.51 18.22
C ARG A 111 -29.08 2.16 18.16
N SER A 112 -29.74 2.32 17.01
CA SER A 112 -31.16 1.98 16.88
C SER A 112 -31.41 0.49 17.08
N GLU A 113 -30.48 -0.35 16.63
CA GLU A 113 -30.60 -1.82 16.75
C GLU A 113 -29.98 -2.41 18.01
N ARG A 114 -29.39 -1.57 18.87
CA ARG A 114 -28.69 -1.97 20.11
C ARG A 114 -27.62 -3.05 19.86
N ARG A 115 -26.89 -2.95 18.74
CA ARG A 115 -25.86 -3.90 18.32
C ARG A 115 -24.47 -3.30 18.42
N ALA A 116 -23.47 -4.14 18.67
CA ALA A 116 -22.08 -3.73 18.58
C ALA A 116 -21.70 -3.43 17.12
N TYR A 117 -20.72 -2.54 16.91
CA TYR A 117 -20.31 -2.14 15.56
C TYR A 117 -19.79 -3.31 14.71
N LEU A 118 -19.03 -4.22 15.31
CA LEU A 118 -18.49 -5.38 14.59
C LEU A 118 -19.60 -6.35 14.19
N GLU A 119 -20.48 -6.71 15.12
CA GLU A 119 -21.63 -7.58 14.86
C GLU A 119 -22.57 -7.01 13.78
N MET A 120 -22.84 -5.70 13.82
CA MET A 120 -23.62 -5.02 12.79
C MET A 120 -22.91 -5.08 11.42
N LEU A 121 -21.60 -4.89 11.41
CA LEU A 121 -20.83 -4.91 10.16
C LEU A 121 -20.81 -6.31 9.55
N GLU A 122 -20.60 -7.35 10.35
CA GLU A 122 -20.66 -8.75 9.93
C GLU A 122 -22.02 -9.05 9.30
N GLN A 123 -23.12 -8.73 10.00
CA GLN A 123 -24.47 -8.95 9.50
C GLN A 123 -24.72 -8.21 8.17
N LEU A 124 -24.26 -6.97 8.02
CA LEU A 124 -24.42 -6.22 6.76
C LEU A 124 -23.60 -6.82 5.62
N MET A 125 -22.42 -7.38 5.90
CA MET A 125 -21.61 -8.08 4.89
C MET A 125 -22.29 -9.37 4.46
N ASP A 126 -22.81 -10.15 5.41
CA ASP A 126 -23.54 -11.39 5.11
C ASP A 126 -24.77 -11.12 4.23
N ILE A 127 -25.53 -10.06 4.55
CA ILE A 127 -26.68 -9.63 3.74
C ILE A 127 -26.24 -9.23 2.33
N ARG A 128 -25.15 -8.46 2.20
CA ARG A 128 -24.61 -8.05 0.90
C ARG A 128 -24.19 -9.26 0.08
N ASP A 129 -23.47 -10.20 0.69
CA ASP A 129 -22.92 -11.35 -0.01
C ASP A 129 -24.05 -12.28 -0.48
N ALA A 130 -25.05 -12.54 0.38
CA ALA A 130 -26.25 -13.27 -0.01
C ALA A 130 -27.03 -12.57 -1.15
N ALA A 131 -27.14 -11.24 -1.11
CA ALA A 131 -27.80 -10.48 -2.17
C ALA A 131 -27.02 -10.53 -3.50
N LEU A 132 -25.69 -10.42 -3.45
CA LEU A 132 -24.82 -10.56 -4.62
C LEU A 132 -24.92 -11.97 -5.21
N GLU A 133 -24.86 -13.00 -4.38
CA GLU A 133 -25.01 -14.39 -4.82
C GLU A 133 -26.37 -14.65 -5.48
N ALA A 134 -27.45 -14.10 -4.92
CA ALA A 134 -28.78 -14.18 -5.52
C ALA A 134 -28.81 -13.49 -6.89
N MET A 135 -28.25 -12.27 -7.00
CA MET A 135 -28.14 -11.55 -8.27
C MET A 135 -27.32 -12.31 -9.31
N PHE A 136 -26.20 -12.93 -8.92
CA PHE A 136 -25.38 -13.74 -9.83
C PHE A 136 -26.12 -14.99 -10.28
N ARG A 137 -26.88 -15.64 -9.39
CA ARG A 137 -27.71 -16.80 -9.74
C ARG A 137 -28.82 -16.43 -10.72
N GLU A 138 -29.46 -15.27 -10.55
CA GLU A 138 -30.48 -14.79 -11.48
C GLU A 138 -29.89 -14.37 -12.83
N ALA A 139 -28.70 -13.77 -12.85
CA ALA A 139 -28.07 -13.27 -14.06
C ALA A 139 -27.33 -14.35 -14.88
N PHE A 140 -26.84 -15.41 -14.25
CA PHE A 140 -25.96 -16.40 -14.87
C PHE A 140 -26.32 -17.86 -14.57
N GLY A 141 -27.33 -18.12 -13.73
CA GLY A 141 -27.75 -19.46 -13.31
C GLY A 141 -28.91 -20.03 -14.14
N GLY A 142 -28.81 -19.93 -15.47
CA GLY A 142 -29.63 -20.68 -16.43
C GLY A 142 -28.88 -21.88 -16.97
#